data_AF-A0A5N6JJV7-F1
#
_entry.id   AF-A0A5N6JJV7-F1
#
_cell.length_a   1.000
_cell.length_b   1.000
_cell.length_c   1.000
_cell.angle_alpha   90.00
_cell.angle_beta   90.00
_cell.angle_gamma   90.00
#
_symmetry.space_group_name_H-M   'P 1'
#
loop_
_entity.id
_entity.type
_entity.pdbx_description
1 polymer ?
#
loop_
_entity_poly.entity_id
_entity_poly.type
_entity_poly.pdbx_seq_one_letter_code
_entity_poly.pdbx_strand_id
1 'polypeptide(L)'
;MSFTTSHPDPGGFIQPSLSSPAPSTSTATPSILPRPRLHPLKAGSTKETTVINHVDKTILIINRRHAKKFSSAFDDQAQQESERGYESFKEVAKDIEGLVDILWVTGTPSLQIPYLISLAVYINTYLPEYPFSPKATFRLLKKLDSVFASLLTGEDADSGAPLPGFESRRNVVSMTEKVRIKSIAETCRVAVVEAREQVDGPDDEDEDDISDDDDDMDDVFSTDDYTAPGRWEMETARVYEKTIQLLGDELGKAGEFCDTNLAPGDACQAEPS
;
A
#
# COMPACT_ATOMS: atom_id res chain seq x y z
N MET A 1 -9.51 -71.62 50.89
CA MET A 1 -8.98 -70.44 50.17
C MET A 1 -8.97 -69.30 51.17
N SER A 2 -7.81 -69.05 51.79
CA SER A 2 -7.55 -67.96 52.75
C SER A 2 -6.91 -66.79 51.96
N PHE A 3 -7.06 -65.50 52.25
CA PHE A 3 -6.80 -64.80 53.51
C PHE A 3 -7.59 -63.48 53.63
N THR A 4 -7.76 -63.02 54.86
CA THR A 4 -8.27 -61.72 55.28
C THR A 4 -7.17 -60.65 55.40
N THR A 5 -7.60 -59.38 55.49
CA THR A 5 -7.18 -58.27 56.40
C THR A 5 -6.47 -57.01 55.83
N SER A 6 -7.14 -55.85 56.07
CA SER A 6 -6.70 -54.50 56.53
C SER A 6 -5.76 -53.55 55.74
N HIS A 7 -6.26 -52.33 55.53
CA HIS A 7 -5.57 -51.01 55.32
C HIS A 7 -4.80 -50.54 56.59
N PRO A 8 -3.79 -49.60 56.58
CA PRO A 8 -3.88 -48.19 56.13
C PRO A 8 -2.60 -47.43 55.61
N ASP A 9 -2.83 -46.25 54.98
CA ASP A 9 -2.01 -44.99 54.86
C ASP A 9 -0.60 -44.96 54.21
N PRO A 10 0.01 -43.77 53.92
CA PRO A 10 -0.44 -42.64 53.10
C PRO A 10 0.66 -42.19 52.08
N GLY A 11 0.29 -41.76 50.87
CA GLY A 11 1.27 -41.35 49.85
C GLY A 11 0.90 -40.02 49.22
N GLY A 12 1.37 -38.92 49.81
CA GLY A 12 1.21 -37.58 49.27
C GLY A 12 2.01 -37.38 48.00
N PHE A 13 1.36 -36.86 46.96
CA PHE A 13 2.03 -36.03 45.96
C PHE A 13 1.18 -34.79 45.70
N ILE A 14 1.86 -33.66 45.88
CA ILE A 14 1.43 -32.29 45.75
C ILE A 14 1.46 -31.91 44.25
N GLN A 15 0.59 -30.98 43.85
CA GLN A 15 0.20 -30.61 42.48
C GLN A 15 1.35 -30.04 41.59
N PRO A 16 1.09 -29.80 40.28
CA PRO A 16 0.62 -28.45 39.95
C PRO A 16 -0.54 -28.38 38.94
N SER A 17 -1.34 -27.37 39.22
CA SER A 17 -2.35 -26.70 38.41
C SER A 17 -1.87 -26.23 37.03
N LEU A 18 -2.84 -26.21 36.10
CA LEU A 18 -2.98 -25.30 34.94
C LEU A 18 -1.98 -25.43 33.79
N SER A 19 -2.50 -25.88 32.65
CA SER A 19 -2.06 -25.39 31.34
C SER A 19 -3.22 -24.64 30.72
N SER A 20 -3.38 -23.39 31.13
CA SER A 20 -4.14 -22.41 30.35
C SER A 20 -3.40 -22.23 29.02
N PRO A 21 -4.06 -22.31 27.85
CA PRO A 21 -3.40 -21.94 26.61
C PRO A 21 -2.97 -20.48 26.74
N ALA A 22 -1.67 -20.23 26.56
CA ALA A 22 -1.13 -18.88 26.51
C ALA A 22 -1.89 -18.12 25.40
N PRO A 23 -2.44 -16.92 25.67
CA PRO A 23 -2.87 -16.06 24.59
C PRO A 23 -1.60 -15.73 23.78
N SER A 24 -1.57 -16.14 22.51
CA SER A 24 -0.63 -15.62 21.56
C SER A 24 -0.95 -14.14 21.38
N THR A 25 -0.29 -13.29 22.17
CA THR A 25 -0.25 -11.85 21.91
C THR A 25 0.60 -11.68 20.66
N SER A 26 -0.02 -11.86 19.49
CA SER A 26 0.53 -11.33 18.26
C SER A 26 0.58 -9.82 18.45
N THR A 27 1.77 -9.28 18.70
CA THR A 27 2.08 -7.88 18.40
C THR A 27 2.09 -7.73 16.88
N ALA A 28 0.92 -7.93 16.26
CA ALA A 28 0.70 -7.56 14.89
C ALA A 28 0.61 -6.04 14.90
N THR A 29 1.65 -5.38 14.41
CA THR A 29 1.51 -4.00 13.94
C THR A 29 0.27 -3.96 13.05
N PRO A 30 -0.72 -3.08 13.32
CA PRO A 30 -1.92 -3.03 12.50
C PRO A 30 -1.49 -2.76 11.06
N SER A 31 -1.81 -3.69 10.16
CA SER A 31 -1.54 -3.52 8.74
C SER A 31 -2.23 -2.25 8.25
N ILE A 32 -1.52 -1.45 7.45
CA ILE A 32 -2.10 -0.26 6.81
C ILE A 32 -3.21 -0.64 5.81
N LEU A 33 -3.26 -1.91 5.41
CA LEU A 33 -4.19 -2.46 4.45
C LEU A 33 -5.36 -3.18 5.15
N PRO A 34 -6.60 -3.04 4.64
CA PRO A 34 -7.71 -3.82 5.14
C PRO A 34 -7.47 -5.31 4.87
N ARG A 35 -8.06 -6.18 5.70
CA ARG A 35 -7.91 -7.62 5.52
C ARG A 35 -8.53 -8.06 4.18
N PRO A 36 -7.75 -8.67 3.26
CA PRO A 36 -8.27 -9.10 1.97
C PRO A 36 -9.27 -10.25 2.16
N ARG A 37 -10.19 -10.40 1.20
CA ARG A 37 -11.14 -11.52 1.20
C ARG A 37 -10.41 -12.84 1.05
N LEU A 38 -10.84 -13.83 1.82
CA LEU A 38 -10.32 -15.21 1.76
C LEU A 38 -10.53 -15.87 0.39
N HIS A 39 -11.57 -15.45 -0.33
CA HIS A 39 -11.87 -15.95 -1.66
C HIS A 39 -11.95 -14.79 -2.65
N PRO A 40 -11.04 -14.76 -3.65
CA PRO A 40 -11.10 -13.83 -4.78
C PRO A 40 -12.48 -13.82 -5.43
N LEU A 41 -12.85 -12.68 -6.00
CA LEU A 41 -14.05 -12.61 -6.84
C LEU A 41 -13.87 -13.52 -8.05
N LYS A 42 -14.92 -14.32 -8.32
CA LYS A 42 -14.96 -15.18 -9.49
C LYS A 42 -15.15 -14.34 -10.75
N ALA A 43 -14.29 -14.57 -11.75
CA ALA A 43 -14.40 -13.96 -13.06
C ALA A 43 -15.80 -14.15 -13.68
N GLY A 44 -16.40 -13.07 -14.17
CA GLY A 44 -17.75 -13.00 -14.72
C GLY A 44 -18.87 -13.05 -13.69
N SER A 45 -18.58 -12.94 -12.38
CA SER A 45 -19.63 -12.98 -11.35
C SER A 45 -20.35 -11.65 -11.18
N THR A 46 -21.61 -11.67 -10.75
CA THR A 46 -22.37 -10.45 -10.43
C THR A 46 -21.68 -9.58 -9.39
N LYS A 47 -20.96 -10.21 -8.43
CA LYS A 47 -20.18 -9.48 -7.40
C LYS A 47 -19.02 -8.72 -8.03
N GLU A 48 -18.30 -9.34 -8.96
CA GLU A 48 -17.24 -8.67 -9.72
C GLU A 48 -17.78 -7.52 -10.56
N THR A 49 -18.86 -7.74 -11.31
CA THR A 49 -19.51 -6.68 -12.11
C THR A 49 -19.98 -5.51 -11.23
N THR A 50 -20.51 -5.79 -10.05
CA THR A 50 -20.94 -4.75 -9.11
C THR A 50 -19.76 -3.90 -8.62
N VAL A 51 -18.63 -4.55 -8.32
CA VAL A 51 -17.41 -3.84 -7.90
C VAL A 51 -16.84 -3.02 -9.06
N ILE A 52 -16.75 -3.58 -10.26
CA ILE A 52 -16.30 -2.85 -11.46
C ILE A 52 -17.14 -1.59 -11.67
N ASN A 53 -18.47 -1.74 -11.71
CA ASN A 53 -19.38 -0.61 -11.90
C ASN A 53 -19.24 0.45 -10.78
N HIS A 54 -19.01 0.01 -9.54
CA HIS A 54 -18.79 0.92 -8.42
C HIS A 54 -17.47 1.68 -8.56
N VAL A 55 -16.37 0.98 -8.84
CA VAL A 55 -15.04 1.58 -9.03
C VAL A 55 -15.06 2.56 -10.20
N ASP A 56 -15.61 2.17 -11.35
CA ASP A 56 -15.72 3.05 -12.53
C ASP A 56 -16.55 4.29 -12.23
N LYS A 57 -17.69 4.14 -11.52
CA LYS A 57 -18.52 5.27 -11.11
C LYS A 57 -17.75 6.21 -10.17
N THR A 58 -17.00 5.68 -9.21
CA THR A 58 -16.22 6.49 -8.28
C THR A 58 -15.05 7.18 -8.98
N ILE A 59 -14.38 6.53 -9.92
CA ILE A 59 -13.34 7.16 -10.77
C ILE A 59 -13.93 8.32 -11.58
N LEU A 60 -15.12 8.17 -12.16
CA LEU A 60 -15.80 9.26 -12.85
C LEU A 60 -16.11 10.44 -11.91
N ILE A 61 -16.50 10.16 -10.67
CA ILE A 61 -16.71 11.20 -9.65
C ILE A 61 -15.38 11.91 -9.35
N ILE A 62 -14.30 11.17 -9.09
CA ILE A 62 -12.97 11.72 -8.82
C ILE A 62 -12.53 12.64 -9.98
N ASN A 63 -12.63 12.17 -11.23
CA ASN A 63 -12.29 12.95 -12.41
C ASN A 63 -13.14 14.22 -12.53
N ARG A 64 -14.45 14.14 -12.24
CA ARG A 64 -15.35 15.30 -12.25
C ARG A 64 -14.98 16.32 -11.18
N ARG A 65 -14.72 15.86 -9.95
CA ARG A 65 -14.30 16.72 -8.82
C ARG A 65 -12.95 17.37 -9.11
N HIS A 66 -12.03 16.63 -9.73
CA HIS A 66 -10.74 17.16 -10.17
C HIS A 66 -10.88 18.22 -11.28
N ALA A 67 -11.75 17.99 -12.28
CA ALA A 67 -12.02 18.97 -13.32
C ALA A 67 -12.63 20.27 -12.78
N LYS A 68 -13.35 20.19 -11.66
CA LYS A 68 -13.93 21.33 -10.93
C LYS A 68 -13.00 21.88 -9.83
N LYS A 69 -11.71 21.50 -9.77
CA LYS A 69 -10.83 21.95 -8.68
C LYS A 69 -10.84 23.46 -8.48
N PHE A 70 -10.76 23.91 -7.23
CA PHE A 70 -10.80 25.33 -6.83
C PHE A 70 -12.07 26.08 -7.26
N SER A 71 -13.19 25.38 -7.46
CA SER A 71 -14.49 25.99 -7.81
C SER A 71 -15.32 26.38 -6.60
N SER A 72 -14.86 26.16 -5.37
CA SER A 72 -15.63 26.48 -4.15
C SER A 72 -16.15 27.92 -4.08
N ALA A 73 -15.46 28.88 -4.71
CA ALA A 73 -15.90 30.27 -4.77
C ALA A 73 -17.08 30.53 -5.73
N PHE A 74 -17.37 29.59 -6.64
CA PHE A 74 -18.37 29.73 -7.71
C PHE A 74 -19.52 28.71 -7.60
N ASP A 75 -19.36 27.64 -6.84
CA ASP A 75 -20.41 26.64 -6.62
C ASP A 75 -21.36 27.04 -5.48
N ASP A 76 -22.67 26.93 -5.74
CA ASP A 76 -23.71 27.12 -4.71
C ASP A 76 -23.50 26.12 -3.56
N GLN A 77 -23.53 26.62 -2.32
CA GLN A 77 -23.40 25.82 -1.08
C GLN A 77 -24.46 24.70 -0.91
N ALA A 78 -25.43 24.63 -1.82
CA ALA A 78 -26.48 23.62 -1.86
C ALA A 78 -26.11 22.37 -2.69
N GLN A 79 -24.97 22.35 -3.40
CA GLN A 79 -24.54 21.16 -4.13
C GLN A 79 -24.13 20.02 -3.18
N GLN A 80 -24.44 18.78 -3.57
CA GLN A 80 -23.98 17.61 -2.84
C GLN A 80 -22.45 17.56 -2.84
N GLU A 81 -21.85 17.10 -1.73
CA GLU A 81 -20.39 16.99 -1.55
C GLU A 81 -19.71 16.24 -2.69
N SER A 82 -20.40 15.26 -3.30
CA SER A 82 -19.92 14.49 -4.45
C SER A 82 -19.81 15.28 -5.77
N GLU A 83 -20.34 16.51 -5.83
CA GLU A 83 -20.32 17.38 -7.01
C GLU A 83 -19.38 18.58 -6.87
N ARG A 84 -18.92 18.85 -5.66
CA ARG A 84 -17.98 19.92 -5.34
C ARG A 84 -16.58 19.58 -5.82
N GLY A 85 -15.89 20.56 -6.37
CA GLY A 85 -14.47 20.48 -6.71
C GLY A 85 -13.59 20.11 -5.53
N TYR A 86 -12.41 19.57 -5.81
CA TYR A 86 -11.38 19.41 -4.78
C TYR A 86 -10.71 20.75 -4.48
N GLU A 87 -10.48 21.04 -3.20
CA GLU A 87 -9.74 22.23 -2.76
C GLU A 87 -8.31 21.91 -2.31
N SER A 88 -8.03 20.65 -1.98
CA SER A 88 -6.71 20.22 -1.52
C SER A 88 -6.40 18.79 -1.96
N PHE A 89 -5.11 18.45 -1.99
CA PHE A 89 -4.68 17.08 -2.28
C PHE A 89 -5.16 16.08 -1.21
N LYS A 90 -5.39 16.54 0.03
CA LYS A 90 -5.91 15.70 1.12
C LYS A 90 -7.26 15.06 0.76
N GLU A 91 -8.14 15.80 0.07
CA GLU A 91 -9.43 15.27 -0.36
C GLU A 91 -9.29 14.24 -1.49
N VAL A 92 -8.44 14.54 -2.48
CA VAL A 92 -8.09 13.62 -3.56
C VAL A 92 -7.53 12.32 -2.98
N ALA A 93 -6.60 12.44 -2.04
CA ALA A 93 -5.96 11.32 -1.39
C ALA A 93 -6.96 10.45 -0.63
N LYS A 94 -7.94 11.06 0.06
CA LYS A 94 -9.00 10.35 0.77
C LYS A 94 -9.88 9.53 -0.18
N ASP A 95 -10.31 10.10 -1.30
CA ASP A 95 -11.18 9.40 -2.26
C ASP A 95 -10.44 8.27 -2.99
N ILE A 96 -9.17 8.50 -3.36
CA ILE A 96 -8.33 7.45 -3.96
C ILE A 96 -8.01 6.35 -2.93
N GLU A 97 -7.71 6.70 -1.68
CA GLU A 97 -7.47 5.75 -0.61
C GLU A 97 -8.65 4.81 -0.39
N GLY A 98 -9.88 5.34 -0.39
CA GLY A 98 -11.10 4.53 -0.30
C GLY A 98 -11.24 3.54 -1.46
N LEU A 99 -10.86 3.95 -2.68
CA LEU A 99 -10.83 3.04 -3.83
C LEU A 99 -9.75 1.96 -3.71
N VAL A 100 -8.57 2.32 -3.24
CA VAL A 100 -7.48 1.36 -2.98
C VAL A 100 -7.94 0.30 -1.99
N ASP A 101 -8.60 0.71 -0.90
CA ASP A 101 -9.12 -0.21 0.12
C ASP A 101 -10.18 -1.16 -0.45
N ILE A 102 -11.13 -0.64 -1.25
CA ILE A 102 -12.16 -1.47 -1.91
C ILE A 102 -11.51 -2.48 -2.87
N LEU A 103 -10.59 -2.02 -3.71
CA LEU A 103 -9.87 -2.87 -4.67
C LEU A 103 -9.07 -3.94 -3.94
N TRP A 104 -8.33 -3.57 -2.89
CA TRP A 104 -7.53 -4.48 -2.08
C TRP A 104 -8.38 -5.60 -1.48
N VAL A 105 -9.54 -5.26 -0.92
CA VAL A 105 -10.46 -6.24 -0.32
C VAL A 105 -10.96 -7.27 -1.33
N THR A 106 -11.03 -6.96 -2.64
CA THR A 106 -11.52 -7.92 -3.65
C THR A 106 -10.71 -9.23 -3.70
N GLY A 107 -9.41 -9.16 -3.42
CA GLY A 107 -8.48 -10.28 -3.55
C GLY A 107 -8.36 -10.82 -4.98
N THR A 108 -8.72 -10.03 -6.00
CA THR A 108 -8.69 -10.47 -7.41
C THR A 108 -7.59 -9.74 -8.17
N PRO A 109 -6.40 -10.33 -8.37
CA PRO A 109 -5.25 -9.62 -8.91
C PRO A 109 -5.45 -9.07 -10.33
N SER A 110 -6.15 -9.81 -11.19
CA SER A 110 -6.46 -9.39 -12.56
C SER A 110 -7.34 -8.14 -12.62
N LEU A 111 -8.08 -7.85 -11.55
CA LEU A 111 -8.83 -6.61 -11.39
C LEU A 111 -7.97 -5.56 -10.67
N GLN A 112 -7.32 -5.93 -9.57
CA GLN A 112 -6.54 -5.03 -8.74
C GLN A 112 -5.41 -4.32 -9.52
N ILE A 113 -4.55 -5.09 -10.20
CA ILE A 113 -3.34 -4.57 -10.85
C ILE A 113 -3.65 -3.42 -11.83
N PRO A 114 -4.53 -3.59 -12.85
CA PRO A 114 -4.78 -2.52 -13.82
C PRO A 114 -5.41 -1.27 -13.20
N TYR A 115 -6.34 -1.43 -12.23
CA TYR A 115 -6.98 -0.30 -11.57
C TYR A 115 -6.00 0.45 -10.65
N LEU A 116 -5.20 -0.27 -9.85
CA LEU A 116 -4.21 0.34 -8.96
C LEU A 116 -3.13 1.09 -9.74
N ILE A 117 -2.66 0.54 -10.87
CA ILE A 117 -1.77 1.24 -11.79
C ILE A 117 -2.40 2.55 -12.26
N SER A 118 -3.69 2.53 -12.62
CA SER A 118 -4.39 3.72 -13.09
C SER A 118 -4.55 4.77 -11.99
N LEU A 119 -4.87 4.35 -10.76
CA LEU A 119 -4.94 5.24 -9.60
C LEU A 119 -3.58 5.87 -9.27
N ALA A 120 -2.49 5.11 -9.37
CA ALA A 120 -1.14 5.63 -9.17
C ALA A 120 -0.76 6.68 -10.22
N VAL A 121 -1.19 6.50 -11.49
CA VAL A 121 -1.04 7.53 -12.53
C VAL A 121 -1.82 8.80 -12.19
N TYR A 122 -3.05 8.67 -11.68
CA TYR A 122 -3.83 9.84 -11.24
C TYR A 122 -3.13 10.59 -10.11
N ILE A 123 -2.55 9.90 -9.14
CA ILE A 123 -1.76 10.54 -8.07
C ILE A 123 -0.63 11.36 -8.67
N ASN A 124 0.19 10.80 -9.56
CA ASN A 124 1.31 11.52 -10.17
C ASN A 124 0.85 12.74 -10.97
N THR A 125 -0.32 12.67 -11.59
CA THR A 125 -0.87 13.75 -12.40
C THR A 125 -1.49 14.84 -11.53
N TYR A 126 -2.18 14.45 -10.46
CA TYR A 126 -2.95 15.37 -9.64
C TYR A 126 -2.08 16.04 -8.58
N LEU A 127 -1.11 15.34 -8.00
CA LEU A 127 -0.25 15.86 -6.94
C LEU A 127 0.33 17.26 -7.22
N PRO A 128 0.93 17.55 -8.40
CA PRO A 128 1.48 18.88 -8.69
C PRO A 128 0.42 19.97 -8.90
N GLU A 129 -0.86 19.62 -9.05
CA GLU A 129 -1.94 20.58 -9.31
C GLU A 129 -2.61 21.12 -8.03
N TYR A 130 -2.20 20.64 -6.85
CA TYR A 130 -2.78 21.01 -5.56
C TYR A 130 -1.71 21.50 -4.58
N PRO A 131 -2.10 22.33 -3.58
CA PRO A 131 -1.24 22.61 -2.44
C PRO A 131 -0.77 21.31 -1.78
N PHE A 132 0.55 21.20 -1.54
CA PHE A 132 1.14 19.97 -1.03
C PHE A 132 0.64 19.68 0.38
N SER A 133 0.16 18.45 0.59
CA SER A 133 -0.38 17.99 1.88
C SER A 133 0.43 16.81 2.40
N PRO A 134 1.61 17.03 3.03
CA PRO A 134 2.60 15.98 3.33
C PRO A 134 2.01 14.75 4.02
N LYS A 135 1.28 14.96 5.14
CA LYS A 135 0.68 13.87 5.94
C LYS A 135 -0.24 12.97 5.11
N ALA A 136 -1.09 13.57 4.26
CA ALA A 136 -2.04 12.83 3.44
C ALA A 136 -1.34 12.10 2.27
N THR A 137 -0.40 12.79 1.63
CA THR A 137 0.38 12.23 0.51
C THR A 137 1.20 11.02 0.96
N PHE A 138 2.03 11.15 1.99
CA PHE A 138 2.89 10.05 2.43
C PHE A 138 2.09 8.85 2.96
N ARG A 139 0.96 9.08 3.63
CA ARG A 139 0.07 7.98 4.06
C ARG A 139 -0.45 7.18 2.86
N LEU A 140 -0.95 7.85 1.82
CA LEU A 140 -1.45 7.19 0.62
C LEU A 140 -0.33 6.46 -0.14
N LEU A 141 0.84 7.08 -0.29
CA LEU A 141 1.98 6.48 -1.00
C LEU A 141 2.55 5.27 -0.25
N LYS A 142 2.64 5.32 1.08
CA LYS A 142 3.03 4.17 1.90
C LYS A 142 2.05 3.01 1.77
N LYS A 143 0.76 3.31 1.68
CA LYS A 143 -0.28 2.31 1.42
C LYS A 143 -0.10 1.68 0.04
N LEU A 144 0.09 2.48 -1.01
CA LEU A 144 0.32 1.97 -2.36
C LEU A 144 1.63 1.19 -2.51
N ASP A 145 2.69 1.60 -1.82
CA ASP A 145 3.94 0.84 -1.78
C ASP A 145 3.72 -0.55 -1.19
N SER A 146 2.98 -0.64 -0.08
CA SER A 146 2.63 -1.91 0.54
C SER A 146 1.77 -2.77 -0.39
N VAL A 147 0.79 -2.18 -1.08
CA VAL A 147 -0.06 -2.89 -2.05
C VAL A 147 0.77 -3.44 -3.21
N PHE A 148 1.57 -2.61 -3.89
CA PHE A 148 2.35 -3.07 -5.04
C PHE A 148 3.41 -4.09 -4.63
N ALA A 149 4.13 -3.87 -3.54
CA ALA A 149 5.06 -4.85 -3.00
C ALA A 149 4.36 -6.19 -2.75
N SER A 150 3.17 -6.17 -2.15
CA SER A 150 2.42 -7.39 -1.87
C SER A 150 1.94 -8.10 -3.15
N LEU A 151 1.50 -7.35 -4.16
CA LEU A 151 1.12 -7.91 -5.46
C LEU A 151 2.31 -8.50 -6.23
N LEU A 152 3.50 -7.93 -6.06
CA LEU A 152 4.73 -8.40 -6.72
C LEU A 152 5.24 -9.70 -6.10
N THR A 153 5.20 -9.83 -4.77
CA THR A 153 5.63 -11.03 -4.05
C THR A 153 4.55 -12.12 -3.99
N GLY A 154 3.28 -11.73 -4.05
CA GLY A 154 2.14 -12.60 -3.77
C GLY A 154 1.93 -12.87 -2.28
N GLU A 155 2.57 -12.08 -1.41
CA GLU A 155 2.51 -12.16 0.04
C GLU A 155 2.25 -10.76 0.60
N ASP A 156 1.49 -10.63 1.68
CA ASP A 156 1.26 -9.37 2.35
C ASP A 156 2.59 -8.77 2.85
N ALA A 157 2.93 -7.56 2.40
CA ALA A 157 4.24 -6.94 2.59
C ALA A 157 4.55 -6.53 4.04
N ASP A 158 3.57 -6.61 4.96
CA ASP A 158 3.76 -6.29 6.38
C ASP A 158 3.76 -7.57 7.24
N SER A 159 2.95 -8.56 6.88
CA SER A 159 2.81 -9.81 7.65
C SER A 159 3.51 -11.03 7.07
N GLY A 160 3.91 -10.98 5.79
CA GLY A 160 4.46 -12.12 5.05
C GLY A 160 3.44 -13.23 4.78
N ALA A 161 2.15 -13.01 5.05
CA ALA A 161 1.12 -14.00 4.81
C ALA A 161 0.82 -14.14 3.31
N PRO A 162 0.61 -15.35 2.78
CA PRO A 162 0.29 -15.53 1.37
C PRO A 162 -1.03 -14.83 1.01
N LEU A 163 -1.05 -14.12 -0.12
CA LEU A 163 -2.24 -13.42 -0.57
C LEU A 163 -3.26 -14.38 -1.20
N PRO A 164 -4.55 -14.22 -0.87
CA PRO A 164 -5.63 -14.95 -1.54
C PRO A 164 -5.59 -14.71 -3.06
N GLY A 165 -5.69 -15.79 -3.85
CA GLY A 165 -5.67 -15.70 -5.31
C GLY A 165 -4.28 -15.76 -5.95
N PHE A 166 -3.22 -15.87 -5.14
CA PHE A 166 -1.85 -16.08 -5.59
C PHE A 166 -1.40 -17.55 -5.47
N GLU A 167 -2.20 -18.44 -4.88
CA GLU A 167 -1.76 -19.81 -4.50
C GLU A 167 -1.38 -20.70 -5.69
N SER A 168 -1.82 -20.39 -6.90
CA SER A 168 -1.57 -21.21 -8.11
C SER A 168 -0.83 -20.48 -9.23
N ARG A 169 -0.50 -19.20 -9.08
CA ARG A 169 0.09 -18.38 -10.16
C ARG A 169 1.37 -17.71 -9.66
N ARG A 170 2.52 -18.23 -10.09
CA ARG A 170 3.77 -17.47 -10.03
C ARG A 170 3.74 -16.38 -11.12
N ASN A 171 4.27 -15.20 -10.83
CA ASN A 171 4.29 -14.05 -11.76
C ASN A 171 2.91 -13.55 -12.17
N VAL A 172 2.04 -13.29 -11.20
CA VAL A 172 0.71 -12.70 -11.45
C VAL A 172 0.81 -11.33 -12.12
N VAL A 173 1.81 -10.53 -11.71
CA VAL A 173 2.16 -9.28 -12.36
C VAL A 173 3.04 -9.58 -13.57
N SER A 174 2.59 -9.19 -14.75
CA SER A 174 3.33 -9.35 -16.01
C SER A 174 4.58 -8.47 -16.07
N MET A 175 5.54 -8.82 -16.91
CA MET A 175 6.76 -8.01 -17.10
C MET A 175 6.44 -6.56 -17.50
N THR A 176 5.44 -6.37 -18.36
CA THR A 176 4.98 -5.04 -18.78
C THR A 176 4.37 -4.24 -17.63
N GLU A 177 3.60 -4.89 -16.75
CA GLU A 177 3.06 -4.24 -15.56
C GLU A 177 4.17 -3.90 -14.57
N LYS A 178 5.17 -4.77 -14.39
CA LYS A 178 6.35 -4.51 -13.54
C LYS A 178 7.11 -3.26 -13.98
N VAL A 179 7.42 -3.16 -15.27
CA VAL A 179 8.10 -1.98 -15.84
C VAL A 179 7.24 -0.73 -15.64
N ARG A 180 5.92 -0.83 -15.82
CA ARG A 180 4.99 0.28 -15.63
C ARG A 180 4.91 0.73 -14.17
N ILE A 181 4.80 -0.19 -13.23
CA ILE A 181 4.78 0.10 -11.79
C ILE A 181 6.10 0.78 -11.38
N LYS A 182 7.25 0.25 -11.83
CA LYS A 182 8.56 0.85 -11.55
C LYS A 182 8.62 2.29 -12.05
N SER A 183 8.29 2.52 -13.31
CA SER A 183 8.32 3.86 -13.91
C SER A 183 7.39 4.83 -13.18
N ILE A 184 6.16 4.41 -12.82
CA ILE A 184 5.22 5.24 -12.07
C ILE A 184 5.76 5.59 -10.69
N ALA A 185 6.34 4.61 -9.98
CA ALA A 185 6.92 4.80 -8.66
C ALA A 185 8.10 5.79 -8.68
N GLU A 186 9.01 5.65 -9.65
CA GLU A 186 10.14 6.56 -9.85
C GLU A 186 9.66 7.99 -10.19
N THR A 187 8.71 8.13 -11.11
CA THR A 187 8.10 9.43 -11.44
C THR A 187 7.37 10.04 -10.23
N CYS A 188 6.71 9.23 -9.41
CA CYS A 188 6.03 9.71 -8.20
C CYS A 188 7.00 10.30 -7.20
N ARG A 189 8.16 9.68 -6.99
CA ARG A 189 9.21 10.21 -6.09
C ARG A 189 9.67 11.59 -6.54
N VAL A 190 9.88 11.78 -7.85
CA VAL A 190 10.25 13.08 -8.41
C VAL A 190 9.14 14.10 -8.15
N ALA A 191 7.88 13.76 -8.45
CA ALA A 191 6.75 14.65 -8.23
C ALA A 191 6.57 15.06 -6.75
N VAL A 192 6.86 14.17 -5.79
CA VAL A 192 6.83 14.48 -4.35
C VAL A 192 7.95 15.44 -3.95
N VAL A 193 9.17 15.25 -4.48
CA VAL A 193 10.30 16.16 -4.24
C VAL A 193 9.97 17.56 -4.78
N GLU A 194 9.50 17.64 -6.03
CA GLU A 194 9.14 18.91 -6.68
C GLU A 194 8.00 19.62 -5.93
N ALA A 195 6.93 18.90 -5.58
CA ALA A 195 5.80 19.46 -4.85
C ALA A 195 6.19 19.96 -3.45
N ARG A 196 7.19 19.34 -2.81
CA ARG A 196 7.73 19.80 -1.53
C ARG A 196 8.58 21.06 -1.70
N GLU A 197 9.50 21.07 -2.67
CA GLU A 197 10.36 22.24 -2.92
C GLU A 197 9.55 23.50 -3.24
N GLN A 198 8.35 23.34 -3.80
CA GLN A 198 7.43 24.44 -4.05
C GLN A 198 6.79 25.03 -2.77
N VAL A 199 6.75 24.27 -1.66
CA VAL A 199 6.26 24.72 -0.35
C VAL A 199 7.39 25.20 0.56
N ASP A 200 8.59 24.60 0.48
CA ASP A 200 9.79 25.05 1.20
C ASP A 200 10.47 26.26 0.49
N GLY A 201 9.73 27.01 -0.35
CA GLY A 201 10.18 28.27 -0.94
C GLY A 201 10.45 29.32 0.14
N PRO A 202 11.25 30.37 -0.14
CA PRO A 202 11.84 31.23 0.89
C PRO A 202 10.88 32.17 1.66
N ASP A 203 9.57 31.89 1.77
CA ASP A 203 8.61 32.85 2.35
C ASP A 203 7.38 32.30 3.09
N ASP A 204 7.28 31.02 3.46
CA ASP A 204 6.12 30.50 4.23
C ASP A 204 6.53 29.97 5.62
N GLU A 205 7.04 30.87 6.47
CA GLU A 205 6.85 30.76 7.93
C GLU A 205 5.49 31.42 8.23
N ASP A 206 4.46 30.60 8.50
CA ASP A 206 3.27 30.92 9.33
C ASP A 206 2.02 30.17 8.80
N GLU A 207 1.57 29.15 9.53
CA GLU A 207 0.18 29.07 10.02
C GLU A 207 0.02 27.79 10.86
N ASP A 208 0.19 28.01 12.17
CA ASP A 208 -0.30 27.14 13.23
C ASP A 208 -1.82 26.99 13.13
N ASP A 209 -2.33 25.75 13.11
CA ASP A 209 -3.67 25.47 13.63
C ASP A 209 -3.59 24.26 14.57
N ILE A 210 -3.49 24.61 15.84
CA ILE A 210 -3.47 23.71 16.99
C ILE A 210 -4.91 23.63 17.51
N SER A 211 -5.47 22.42 17.53
CA SER A 211 -6.62 22.07 18.36
C SER A 211 -6.50 20.58 18.70
N ASP A 212 -5.71 20.33 19.75
CA ASP A 212 -5.64 19.09 20.51
C ASP A 212 -6.75 19.10 21.58
N ASP A 213 -7.49 18.00 21.72
CA ASP A 213 -8.27 17.66 22.92
C ASP A 213 -8.60 16.15 22.92
N ASP A 214 -7.91 15.44 23.84
CA ASP A 214 -8.28 14.24 24.61
C ASP A 214 -8.59 12.91 23.87
N ASP A 215 -8.17 11.71 24.32
CA ASP A 215 -7.36 11.24 25.45
C ASP A 215 -7.18 9.72 25.22
N ASP A 216 -5.96 9.18 25.35
CA ASP A 216 -5.70 7.91 26.06
C ASP A 216 -4.20 7.68 26.27
N MET A 217 -3.83 7.60 27.54
CA MET A 217 -2.50 7.63 28.14
C MET A 217 -1.77 6.26 28.17
N ASP A 218 -0.47 6.30 27.87
CA ASP A 218 0.70 5.57 28.47
C ASP A 218 1.81 5.47 27.40
N ASP A 219 3.10 5.76 27.57
CA ASP A 219 3.94 6.21 28.68
C ASP A 219 5.30 6.67 28.07
N VAL A 220 5.73 7.88 28.46
CA VAL A 220 7.11 8.42 28.57
C VAL A 220 8.13 8.17 27.43
N PHE A 221 8.35 9.21 26.61
CA PHE A 221 9.58 10.02 26.60
C PHE A 221 9.33 11.32 25.81
N SER A 222 9.07 12.40 26.53
CA SER A 222 8.96 13.75 25.99
C SER A 222 10.36 14.30 25.70
N THR A 223 10.70 14.46 24.43
CA THR A 223 11.74 15.39 23.95
C THR A 223 11.20 16.10 22.72
N ASP A 224 10.74 17.32 23.00
CA ASP A 224 10.86 18.53 22.19
C ASP A 224 10.17 18.61 20.81
N ASP A 225 9.35 19.65 20.76
CA ASP A 225 8.49 20.13 19.71
C ASP A 225 9.30 20.84 18.60
N TYR A 226 10.06 20.06 17.85
CA TYR A 226 10.57 20.46 16.54
C TYR A 226 10.24 19.34 15.56
N THR A 227 9.30 19.59 14.65
CA THR A 227 9.16 18.78 13.45
C THR A 227 10.44 18.95 12.64
N ALA A 228 11.47 18.15 12.93
CA ALA A 228 12.81 18.32 12.38
C ALA A 228 12.71 18.44 10.84
N PRO A 229 13.37 19.43 10.21
CA PRO A 229 13.38 19.61 8.75
C PRO A 229 13.74 18.34 7.94
N GLY A 230 14.34 17.33 8.59
CA GLY A 230 14.63 16.03 8.01
C GLY A 230 13.50 14.97 8.08
N ARG A 231 12.40 15.21 8.81
CA ARG A 231 11.31 14.20 8.96
C ARG A 231 10.69 13.89 7.61
N TRP A 232 10.40 14.92 6.81
CA TRP A 232 9.81 14.74 5.48
C TRP A 232 10.83 14.35 4.42
N GLU A 233 12.11 14.67 4.60
CA GLU A 233 13.20 14.16 3.76
C GLU A 233 13.33 12.64 3.85
N MET A 234 13.30 12.10 5.09
CA MET A 234 13.28 10.65 5.29
C MET A 234 12.03 10.00 4.69
N GLU A 235 10.86 10.62 4.83
CA GLU A 235 9.62 10.09 4.25
C GLU A 235 9.64 10.13 2.71
N THR A 236 10.24 11.16 2.10
CA THR A 236 10.43 11.25 0.64
C THR A 236 11.34 10.14 0.12
N ALA A 237 12.38 9.79 0.87
CA ALA A 237 13.25 8.66 0.54
C ALA A 237 12.51 7.31 0.59
N ARG A 238 11.53 7.18 1.49
CA ARG A 238 10.70 5.97 1.70
C ARG A 238 9.56 5.81 0.69
N VAL A 239 9.26 6.82 -0.13
CA VAL A 239 8.21 6.72 -1.15
C VAL A 239 8.53 5.59 -2.13
N TYR A 240 7.64 4.59 -2.18
CA TYR A 240 7.79 3.38 -3.01
C TYR A 240 9.08 2.58 -2.78
N GLU A 241 9.69 2.67 -1.59
CA GLU A 241 10.96 2.00 -1.29
C GLU A 241 10.89 0.48 -1.52
N LYS A 242 9.88 -0.19 -0.95
CA LYS A 242 9.72 -1.65 -1.08
C LYS A 242 9.52 -2.05 -2.54
N THR A 243 8.63 -1.34 -3.24
CA THR A 243 8.27 -1.62 -4.64
C THR A 243 9.46 -1.43 -5.58
N ILE A 244 10.21 -0.32 -5.44
CA ILE A 244 11.36 -0.03 -6.28
C ILE A 244 12.48 -1.04 -6.05
N GLN A 245 12.74 -1.43 -4.79
CA GLN A 245 13.76 -2.42 -4.48
C GLN A 245 13.43 -3.79 -5.10
N LEU A 246 12.20 -4.27 -4.90
CA LEU A 246 11.74 -5.55 -5.47
C LEU A 246 11.84 -5.57 -7.01
N LEU A 247 11.41 -4.49 -7.66
CA LEU A 247 11.47 -4.38 -9.12
C LEU A 247 12.90 -4.18 -9.63
N GLY A 248 13.76 -3.49 -8.89
CA GLY A 248 15.18 -3.35 -9.21
C GLY A 248 15.89 -4.72 -9.21
N ASP A 249 15.68 -5.50 -8.16
CA ASP A 249 16.26 -6.84 -8.02
C ASP A 249 15.74 -7.81 -9.08
N GLU A 250 14.45 -7.76 -9.38
CA GLU A 250 13.83 -8.70 -10.33
C GLU A 250 14.15 -8.34 -11.79
N LEU A 251 14.02 -7.06 -12.17
CA LEU A 251 14.32 -6.60 -13.53
C LEU A 251 15.82 -6.62 -13.83
N GLY A 252 16.67 -6.39 -12.83
CA GLY A 252 18.13 -6.53 -12.96
C GLY A 252 18.53 -7.97 -13.30
N LYS A 253 18.00 -8.96 -12.58
CA LYS A 253 18.23 -10.38 -12.86
C LYS A 253 17.70 -10.82 -14.23
N ALA A 254 16.56 -10.27 -14.66
CA ALA A 254 16.01 -10.56 -15.99
C ALA A 254 16.90 -10.02 -17.12
N GLY A 255 17.53 -8.85 -16.93
CA GLY A 255 18.49 -8.27 -17.88
C GLY A 255 19.76 -9.11 -18.04
N GLU A 256 20.35 -9.57 -16.94
CA GLU A 256 21.56 -10.42 -16.96
C GLU A 256 21.36 -11.75 -17.71
N PHE A 257 20.13 -12.32 -17.65
CA PHE A 257 19.78 -13.55 -18.36
C PHE A 257 19.56 -13.36 -19.86
N CYS A 258 19.17 -12.15 -20.28
CA CYS A 258 19.02 -11.80 -21.69
C CYS A 258 20.38 -11.49 -22.36
N ASP A 259 21.30 -10.83 -21.65
CA ASP A 259 22.62 -10.48 -22.18
C ASP A 259 23.53 -11.71 -22.41
N THR A 260 23.35 -12.77 -21.63
CA THR A 260 24.12 -14.02 -21.79
C THR A 260 23.72 -14.87 -23.00
N ASN A 261 22.58 -14.58 -23.64
CA ASN A 261 22.12 -15.29 -24.83
C ASN A 261 22.48 -14.57 -26.15
N LEU A 262 23.17 -13.43 -26.08
CA LEU A 262 23.56 -12.67 -27.26
C LEU A 262 25.11 -12.59 -27.39
N ALA A 263 25.65 -13.49 -28.21
CA ALA A 263 26.96 -13.47 -28.92
C ALA A 263 28.08 -14.41 -28.40
N PRO A 264 28.96 -14.96 -29.28
CA PRO A 264 29.25 -14.45 -30.63
C PRO A 264 29.22 -15.46 -31.81
N GLY A 265 28.83 -14.93 -32.98
CA GLY A 265 29.56 -15.10 -34.24
C GLY A 265 29.59 -16.49 -34.87
N ASP A 266 28.64 -16.74 -35.78
CA ASP A 266 28.82 -17.75 -36.81
C ASP A 266 29.96 -17.30 -37.75
N ALA A 267 31.14 -17.91 -37.57
CA ALA A 267 32.29 -17.68 -38.43
C ALA A 267 32.05 -18.42 -39.75
N CYS A 268 31.62 -17.68 -40.77
CA CYS A 268 31.64 -18.13 -42.15
C CYS A 268 33.03 -18.68 -42.50
N GLN A 269 33.15 -20.00 -42.62
CA GLN A 269 34.32 -20.67 -43.17
C GLN A 269 34.38 -20.37 -44.67
N ALA A 270 35.36 -19.56 -45.08
CA ALA A 270 35.77 -19.44 -46.46
C ALA A 270 36.84 -20.50 -46.75
N GLU A 271 36.47 -21.55 -47.48
CA GLU A 271 37.39 -22.55 -48.05
C GLU A 271 38.07 -21.95 -49.30
N PRO A 272 39.40 -22.04 -49.44
CA PRO A 272 40.09 -21.68 -50.68
C PRO A 272 40.15 -22.88 -51.64
N SER A 273 39.85 -22.64 -52.92
CA SER A 273 40.27 -23.49 -54.05
C SER A 273 41.22 -22.71 -54.94
#